data_AF-A0A169PLF1-F1
#
_entry.id   AF-A0A169PLF1-F1
#
_cell.length_a   1.000
_cell.length_b   1.000
_cell.length_c   1.000
_cell.angle_alpha   90.00
_cell.angle_beta   90.00
_cell.angle_gamma   90.00
#
_symmetry.space_group_name_H-M   'P 1'
#
loop_
_entity.id
_entity.type
_entity.pdbx_description
1 polymer ?
#
loop_
_entity_poly.entity_id
_entity_poly.type
_entity_poly.pdbx_seq_one_letter_code
_entity_poly.pdbx_strand_id
1 'polypeptide(L)'
;MKNTNPGARYERGGGRRAATALLPLLLTALPACQAEAGGAKGTGSPAPIATPVFETRLDGQLSAASKATAAAGSSAFTATVSYGTAVDTSTGTQDYAADTARAERELTIPRRFPDDAASDLGGRAGGSAVRETYEVQGNRVDYLTRQGDWLRYSSRASMDIVDDFEGALVRAGDSAPYGGTLAEVVRTAHATKQPAKGAHGVRTYELSVPPRTAAPALPRAFQHALLYFEGSEQITLTVVLDKQGRLLRAGADYTPALAALHKGGRLKGVTSLKAEYVLTGHGTTKVPAPAAGAAGGKLRDAEQALTRLTEVKPGACGSANTGLGGSLSLVRVVPCGKGADVRVFGQVEVKETIQDNPDGVADRKAGDRCRTKFDTAPAAWVNRARPAGTFYTWGGASSSSSYTGPDVDIEGAYACYVELSGRR
;
A
#
# COMPACT_ATOMS: atom_id res chain seq x y z
N MET A 1 13.61 21.31 -48.74
CA MET A 1 12.60 22.08 -49.51
C MET A 1 11.64 22.74 -48.52
N LYS A 2 10.89 23.79 -48.94
CA LYS A 2 9.68 24.25 -48.25
C LYS A 2 8.60 23.15 -48.38
N ASN A 3 7.54 23.01 -47.56
CA ASN A 3 6.92 23.84 -46.52
C ASN A 3 6.15 22.87 -45.55
N THR A 4 5.58 23.19 -44.38
CA THR A 4 5.27 24.45 -43.64
C THR A 4 5.28 24.19 -42.11
N ASN A 5 4.66 25.06 -41.31
CA ASN A 5 4.36 25.01 -39.85
C ASN A 5 3.03 25.82 -39.67
N PRO A 6 2.51 26.24 -38.48
CA PRO A 6 2.63 25.82 -37.07
C PRO A 6 1.31 25.14 -36.58
N GLY A 7 0.98 24.91 -35.29
CA GLY A 7 1.67 25.12 -34.00
C GLY A 7 0.98 26.17 -33.07
N ALA A 8 0.23 25.72 -32.06
CA ALA A 8 -0.58 26.52 -31.11
C ALA A 8 -0.76 25.74 -29.77
N ARG A 9 -0.78 26.26 -28.52
CA ARG A 9 -0.62 27.61 -27.91
C ARG A 9 -1.72 28.64 -28.20
N TYR A 10 -2.32 29.37 -27.24
CA TYR A 10 -2.24 29.43 -25.75
C TYR A 10 -3.64 29.94 -25.23
N GLU A 11 -3.97 30.39 -24.00
CA GLU A 11 -3.24 30.88 -22.81
C GLU A 11 -4.08 30.66 -21.50
N ARG A 12 -4.22 31.67 -20.62
CA ARG A 12 -5.00 31.69 -19.37
C ARG A 12 -5.81 32.99 -19.21
N GLY A 13 -6.85 32.95 -18.36
CA GLY A 13 -7.56 34.13 -17.82
C GLY A 13 -9.05 34.15 -18.16
N GLY A 14 -9.93 34.79 -17.37
CA GLY A 14 -9.71 35.45 -16.07
C GLY A 14 -10.74 36.57 -15.83
N GLY A 15 -11.23 36.70 -14.59
CA GLY A 15 -12.05 37.85 -14.15
C GLY A 15 -13.52 37.54 -13.84
N ARG A 16 -14.02 38.17 -12.77
CA ARG A 16 -15.46 38.22 -12.41
C ARG A 16 -16.07 39.51 -12.96
N ARG A 17 -17.36 39.51 -13.30
CA ARG A 17 -18.30 40.63 -13.10
C ARG A 17 -19.74 40.16 -13.21
N ALA A 18 -20.64 40.85 -12.52
CA ALA A 18 -22.09 40.64 -12.58
C ALA A 18 -22.76 41.76 -13.39
N ALA A 19 -23.94 41.49 -13.93
CA ALA A 19 -24.84 42.49 -14.51
C ALA A 19 -26.30 42.04 -14.29
N THR A 20 -27.21 42.99 -14.06
CA THR A 20 -28.60 42.72 -13.66
C THR A 20 -29.57 43.57 -14.47
N ALA A 21 -30.53 42.94 -15.15
CA ALA A 21 -31.79 43.53 -15.64
C ALA A 21 -32.81 42.38 -15.77
N LEU A 22 -34.05 42.38 -15.26
CA LEU A 22 -35.12 43.39 -15.04
C LEU A 22 -36.14 43.54 -16.19
N LEU A 23 -37.08 42.57 -16.23
CA LEU A 23 -38.53 42.74 -16.53
C LEU A 23 -38.91 43.22 -17.96
N PRO A 24 -40.21 43.39 -18.34
CA PRO A 24 -41.48 43.19 -17.59
C PRO A 24 -42.64 42.43 -18.30
N LEU A 25 -43.73 42.12 -17.53
CA LEU A 25 -45.17 42.01 -17.94
C LEU A 25 -45.59 40.82 -18.87
N LEU A 26 -46.82 40.24 -18.87
CA LEU A 26 -48.13 40.58 -18.25
C LEU A 26 -48.98 39.32 -17.86
N LEU A 27 -50.01 39.57 -17.04
CA LEU A 27 -51.08 38.73 -16.45
C LEU A 27 -51.85 37.77 -17.41
N THR A 28 -52.55 36.70 -16.95
CA THR A 28 -53.73 36.60 -16.03
C THR A 28 -53.59 35.51 -14.93
N ALA A 29 -54.06 35.63 -13.66
CA ALA A 29 -55.39 35.97 -13.09
C ALA A 29 -56.42 34.81 -13.21
N LEU A 30 -57.12 34.27 -12.18
CA LEU A 30 -57.31 34.48 -10.71
C LEU A 30 -57.78 33.11 -10.06
N PRO A 31 -58.38 33.01 -8.85
CA PRO A 31 -57.77 33.14 -7.51
C PRO A 31 -58.07 31.96 -6.53
N ALA A 32 -57.29 31.85 -5.43
CA ALA A 32 -57.74 31.19 -4.19
C ALA A 32 -56.95 31.68 -2.94
N CYS A 33 -57.63 32.43 -2.07
CA CYS A 33 -57.25 32.60 -0.66
C CYS A 33 -57.94 31.50 0.18
N GLN A 34 -57.58 31.18 1.42
CA GLN A 34 -56.61 31.78 2.36
C GLN A 34 -56.02 30.66 3.24
N ALA A 35 -55.07 30.96 4.14
CA ALA A 35 -54.45 29.97 5.02
C ALA A 35 -54.48 30.42 6.50
N GLU A 36 -54.68 29.47 7.41
CA GLU A 36 -54.33 29.58 8.84
C GLU A 36 -53.69 28.28 9.36
N ALA A 37 -53.11 28.34 10.57
CA ALA A 37 -52.00 27.49 10.98
C ALA A 37 -52.36 26.07 11.48
N GLY A 38 -51.47 25.11 11.21
CA GLY A 38 -51.45 23.77 11.80
C GLY A 38 -50.21 23.00 11.35
N GLY A 39 -49.22 22.80 12.24
CA GLY A 39 -47.87 22.40 11.83
C GLY A 39 -47.50 20.92 12.01
N ALA A 40 -46.98 20.29 10.95
CA ALA A 40 -46.09 19.13 11.04
C ALA A 40 -45.17 19.04 9.80
N LYS A 41 -43.85 19.00 9.97
CA LYS A 41 -42.89 18.81 8.86
C LYS A 41 -42.76 17.33 8.47
N GLY A 42 -43.74 16.84 7.71
CA GLY A 42 -43.81 15.45 7.24
C GLY A 42 -43.13 15.18 5.88
N THR A 43 -41.84 15.48 5.73
CA THR A 43 -41.06 15.14 4.51
C THR A 43 -39.68 14.56 4.83
N GLY A 44 -39.66 13.55 5.70
CA GLY A 44 -38.55 12.60 5.68
C GLY A 44 -38.60 11.81 4.38
N SER A 45 -37.69 12.07 3.45
CA SER A 45 -37.46 11.13 2.33
C SER A 45 -37.24 9.74 2.92
N PRO A 46 -37.92 8.69 2.43
CA PRO A 46 -37.67 7.34 2.93
C PRO A 46 -36.20 7.02 2.71
N ALA A 47 -35.47 6.78 3.81
CA ALA A 47 -34.11 6.26 3.72
C ALA A 47 -34.18 4.98 2.87
N PRO A 48 -33.31 4.81 1.85
CA PRO A 48 -33.40 3.68 0.95
C PRO A 48 -33.31 2.41 1.78
N ILE A 49 -34.39 1.61 1.75
CA ILE A 49 -34.48 0.36 2.51
C ILE A 49 -33.37 -0.53 1.96
N ALA A 50 -32.27 -0.64 2.72
CA ALA A 50 -31.09 -1.36 2.30
C ALA A 50 -31.48 -2.82 2.08
N THR A 51 -31.49 -3.26 0.82
CA THR A 51 -31.86 -4.62 0.43
C THR A 51 -31.05 -5.61 1.27
N PRO A 52 -31.69 -6.46 2.09
CA PRO A 52 -30.97 -7.39 2.95
C PRO A 52 -29.95 -8.19 2.17
N VAL A 53 -28.74 -8.33 2.71
CA VAL A 53 -27.59 -8.95 2.02
C VAL A 53 -27.95 -10.32 1.46
N PHE A 54 -28.75 -11.10 2.19
CA PHE A 54 -29.16 -12.45 1.81
C PHE A 54 -30.36 -12.52 0.84
N GLU A 55 -31.00 -11.39 0.55
CA GLU A 55 -32.04 -11.24 -0.49
C GLU A 55 -31.44 -10.73 -1.82
N THR A 56 -30.22 -10.21 -1.79
CA THR A 56 -29.43 -9.91 -2.99
C THR A 56 -29.10 -11.20 -3.76
N ARG A 57 -29.01 -11.14 -5.10
CA ARG A 57 -28.49 -12.25 -5.93
C ARG A 57 -27.17 -12.77 -5.38
N LEU A 58 -26.97 -14.09 -5.44
CA LEU A 58 -25.83 -14.79 -4.83
C LEU A 58 -24.47 -14.19 -5.24
N ASP A 59 -24.29 -13.91 -6.53
CA ASP A 59 -23.09 -13.30 -7.12
C ASP A 59 -22.80 -11.87 -6.63
N GLY A 60 -23.80 -11.16 -6.12
CA GLY A 60 -23.68 -9.83 -5.51
C GLY A 60 -23.62 -9.80 -3.97
N GLN A 61 -23.85 -10.94 -3.27
CA GLN A 61 -24.01 -10.93 -1.80
C GLN A 61 -22.76 -10.44 -1.06
N LEU A 62 -21.56 -10.74 -1.55
CA LEU A 62 -20.32 -10.32 -0.88
C LEU A 62 -20.04 -8.82 -1.06
N SER A 63 -20.37 -8.25 -2.23
CA SER A 63 -20.35 -6.80 -2.45
C SER A 63 -21.40 -6.08 -1.59
N ALA A 64 -22.60 -6.67 -1.44
CA ALA A 64 -23.62 -6.18 -0.51
C ALA A 64 -23.17 -6.29 0.96
N ALA A 65 -22.44 -7.35 1.33
CA ALA A 65 -21.88 -7.54 2.66
C ALA A 65 -20.83 -6.48 3.01
N SER A 66 -19.92 -6.14 2.09
CA SER A 66 -18.97 -5.04 2.29
C SER A 66 -19.69 -3.71 2.53
N LYS A 67 -20.76 -3.42 1.76
CA LYS A 67 -21.60 -2.21 1.97
C LYS A 67 -22.33 -2.23 3.32
N ALA A 68 -22.90 -3.36 3.72
CA ALA A 68 -23.55 -3.52 5.03
C ALA A 68 -22.56 -3.40 6.20
N THR A 69 -21.32 -3.82 5.99
CA THR A 69 -20.22 -3.67 6.97
C THR A 69 -19.83 -2.20 7.12
N ALA A 70 -19.66 -1.48 6.01
CA ALA A 70 -19.36 -0.05 6.03
C ALA A 70 -20.52 0.78 6.62
N ALA A 71 -21.77 0.44 6.27
CA ALA A 71 -22.96 1.06 6.83
C ALA A 71 -23.15 0.84 8.34
N ALA A 72 -22.36 -0.04 8.97
CA ALA A 72 -22.32 -0.17 10.43
C ALA A 72 -21.46 0.93 11.12
N GLY A 73 -20.83 1.84 10.38
CA GLY A 73 -20.13 3.01 10.93
C GLY A 73 -18.68 2.72 11.31
N SER A 74 -18.44 1.98 12.40
CA SER A 74 -17.08 1.70 12.90
C SER A 74 -16.83 0.21 13.17
N SER A 75 -15.56 -0.19 13.28
CA SER A 75 -15.16 -1.53 13.73
C SER A 75 -13.74 -1.55 14.31
N ALA A 76 -13.45 -2.55 15.14
CA ALA A 76 -12.09 -2.94 15.48
C ALA A 76 -11.71 -4.15 14.62
N PHE A 77 -10.47 -4.19 14.13
CA PHE A 77 -10.01 -5.20 13.19
C PHE A 77 -8.70 -5.86 13.59
N THR A 78 -8.49 -7.09 13.09
CA THR A 78 -7.20 -7.77 13.05
C THR A 78 -7.02 -8.37 11.68
N ALA A 79 -5.96 -7.98 10.97
CA ALA A 79 -5.49 -8.63 9.75
C ALA A 79 -4.19 -9.38 10.07
N THR A 80 -4.06 -10.62 9.61
CA THR A 80 -2.85 -11.44 9.82
C THR A 80 -2.50 -12.15 8.52
N VAL A 81 -1.22 -12.13 8.14
CA VAL A 81 -0.66 -12.95 7.06
C VAL A 81 0.47 -13.82 7.63
N SER A 82 0.32 -15.14 7.49
CA SER A 82 1.26 -16.14 7.99
C SER A 82 2.03 -16.77 6.85
N TYR A 83 3.35 -16.61 6.88
CA TYR A 83 4.33 -17.13 5.94
C TYR A 83 5.04 -18.31 6.60
N GLY A 84 4.39 -19.49 6.60
CA GLY A 84 4.86 -20.65 7.37
C GLY A 84 4.91 -20.38 8.88
N THR A 85 6.07 -19.99 9.39
CA THR A 85 6.29 -19.65 10.81
C THR A 85 6.54 -18.16 11.07
N ALA A 86 6.75 -17.34 10.04
CA ALA A 86 6.77 -15.88 10.15
C ALA A 86 5.35 -15.31 10.03
N VAL A 87 5.06 -14.22 10.74
CA VAL A 87 3.71 -13.65 10.85
C VAL A 87 3.78 -12.12 10.77
N ASP A 88 2.96 -11.54 9.88
CA ASP A 88 2.69 -10.11 9.76
C ASP A 88 1.27 -9.85 10.28
N THR A 89 1.10 -9.09 11.36
CA THR A 89 -0.23 -8.80 11.95
C THR A 89 -0.46 -7.31 12.06
N SER A 90 -1.58 -6.82 11.53
CA SER A 90 -2.06 -5.44 11.71
C SER A 90 -3.32 -5.43 12.57
N THR A 91 -3.28 -4.80 13.73
CA THR A 91 -4.44 -4.60 14.62
C THR A 91 -4.83 -3.14 14.66
N GLY A 92 -6.12 -2.82 14.76
CA GLY A 92 -6.54 -1.42 14.71
C GLY A 92 -8.04 -1.17 14.85
N THR A 93 -8.42 0.08 14.62
CA THR A 93 -9.80 0.58 14.63
C THR A 93 -10.04 1.45 13.41
N GLN A 94 -11.21 1.34 12.80
CA GLN A 94 -11.57 2.06 11.57
C GLN A 94 -13.01 2.59 11.62
N ASP A 95 -13.22 3.76 11.03
CA ASP A 95 -14.50 4.46 10.86
C ASP A 95 -14.75 4.65 9.37
N TYR A 96 -15.76 3.96 8.84
CA TYR A 96 -16.16 3.96 7.44
C TYR A 96 -16.93 5.22 7.03
N ALA A 97 -17.46 6.00 7.97
CA ALA A 97 -18.20 7.23 7.70
C ALA A 97 -17.28 8.47 7.68
N ALA A 98 -16.23 8.45 8.50
CA ALA A 98 -15.15 9.43 8.49
C ALA A 98 -14.03 9.10 7.47
N ASP A 99 -14.04 7.89 6.91
CA ASP A 99 -12.99 7.31 6.07
C ASP A 99 -11.60 7.40 6.75
N THR A 100 -11.52 6.83 7.95
CA THR A 100 -10.29 6.86 8.78
C THR A 100 -9.98 5.51 9.41
N ALA A 101 -8.69 5.25 9.61
CA ALA A 101 -8.23 4.15 10.45
C ALA A 101 -7.01 4.54 11.29
N ARG A 102 -6.82 3.82 12.39
CA ARG A 102 -5.54 3.79 13.12
C ARG A 102 -5.17 2.33 13.37
N ALA A 103 -3.93 1.98 13.05
CA ALA A 103 -3.45 0.62 13.09
C ALA A 103 -2.01 0.53 13.60
N GLU A 104 -1.71 -0.59 14.26
CA GLU A 104 -0.34 -1.01 14.56
C GLU A 104 -0.08 -2.34 13.85
N ARG A 105 0.97 -2.36 13.02
CA ARG A 105 1.50 -3.53 12.34
C ARG A 105 2.67 -4.07 13.14
N GLU A 106 2.75 -5.40 13.27
CA GLU A 106 3.84 -6.11 13.91
C GLU A 106 4.27 -7.30 13.05
N LEU A 107 5.52 -7.30 12.58
CA LEU A 107 6.14 -8.38 11.81
C LEU A 107 7.08 -9.17 12.72
N THR A 108 6.79 -10.47 12.89
CA THR A 108 7.61 -11.43 13.66
C THR A 108 8.18 -12.50 12.73
N ILE A 109 9.51 -12.66 12.72
CA ILE A 109 10.23 -13.63 11.89
C ILE A 109 11.12 -14.53 12.77
N PRO A 110 10.81 -15.83 12.94
CA PRO A 110 11.60 -16.73 13.78
C PRO A 110 13.05 -16.93 13.31
N ARG A 111 13.94 -17.29 14.24
CA ARG A 111 15.38 -17.52 13.98
C ARG A 111 15.69 -18.68 13.01
N ARG A 112 14.71 -19.52 12.67
CA ARG A 112 14.84 -20.63 11.70
C ARG A 112 14.08 -20.37 10.39
N PHE A 113 13.61 -19.16 10.17
CA PHE A 113 13.02 -18.76 8.88
C PHE A 113 14.13 -18.58 7.82
N PRO A 114 13.89 -18.82 6.52
CA PRO A 114 14.89 -18.59 5.48
C PRO A 114 15.28 -17.11 5.38
N ASP A 115 16.58 -16.79 5.34
CA ASP A 115 17.05 -15.39 5.32
C ASP A 115 16.61 -14.64 4.04
N ASP A 116 16.64 -15.28 2.87
CA ASP A 116 16.08 -14.72 1.61
C ASP A 116 14.62 -14.29 1.79
N ALA A 117 13.79 -15.19 2.32
CA ALA A 117 12.38 -14.94 2.56
C ALA A 117 12.15 -13.90 3.68
N ALA A 118 13.05 -13.81 4.66
CA ALA A 118 13.00 -12.76 5.68
C ALA A 118 13.23 -11.37 5.06
N SER A 119 14.19 -11.28 4.13
CA SER A 119 14.49 -10.06 3.36
C SER A 119 13.32 -9.64 2.46
N ASP A 120 12.64 -10.59 1.81
CA ASP A 120 11.40 -10.34 1.05
C ASP A 120 10.26 -9.75 1.90
N LEU A 121 10.23 -10.04 3.20
CA LEU A 121 9.27 -9.47 4.16
C LEU A 121 9.72 -8.11 4.73
N GLY A 122 10.90 -7.62 4.36
CA GLY A 122 11.50 -6.38 4.86
C GLY A 122 12.15 -6.51 6.25
N GLY A 123 12.41 -7.74 6.73
CA GLY A 123 12.95 -8.03 8.06
C GLY A 123 14.12 -9.01 8.05
N ARG A 124 14.33 -9.71 9.18
CA ARG A 124 15.42 -10.69 9.36
C ARG A 124 15.00 -11.89 10.21
N ALA A 125 15.49 -13.08 9.89
CA ALA A 125 15.28 -14.28 10.69
C ALA A 125 15.86 -14.12 12.12
N GLY A 126 15.00 -14.17 13.13
CA GLY A 126 15.37 -13.97 14.53
C GLY A 126 15.67 -12.51 14.89
N GLY A 127 15.17 -11.56 14.08
CA GLY A 127 15.10 -10.14 14.45
C GLY A 127 14.17 -9.88 15.65
N SER A 128 14.06 -8.62 16.03
CA SER A 128 13.01 -8.17 16.95
C SER A 128 11.68 -8.06 16.20
N ALA A 129 10.54 -8.08 16.92
CA ALA A 129 9.26 -7.78 16.29
C ALA A 129 9.25 -6.33 15.77
N VAL A 130 9.06 -6.15 14.47
CA VAL A 130 9.07 -4.83 13.82
C VAL A 130 7.68 -4.22 13.97
N ARG A 131 7.53 -3.34 14.98
CA ARG A 131 6.29 -2.62 15.24
C ARG A 131 6.26 -1.28 14.52
N GLU A 132 5.14 -1.01 13.85
CA GLU A 132 4.91 0.17 13.01
C GLU A 132 3.50 0.73 13.26
N THR A 133 3.35 2.05 13.36
CA THR A 133 2.05 2.69 13.58
C THR A 133 1.65 3.54 12.38
N TYR A 134 0.42 3.35 11.92
CA TYR A 134 -0.18 4.02 10.76
C TYR A 134 -1.50 4.69 11.17
N GLU A 135 -1.72 5.92 10.71
CA GLU A 135 -3.03 6.58 10.70
C GLU A 135 -3.43 6.86 9.25
N VAL A 136 -4.69 6.63 8.91
CA VAL A 136 -5.23 6.74 7.55
C VAL A 136 -6.39 7.73 7.55
N GLN A 137 -6.46 8.56 6.52
CA GLN A 137 -7.60 9.45 6.27
C GLN A 137 -7.84 9.57 4.77
N GLY A 138 -8.75 8.75 4.25
CA GLY A 138 -8.92 8.47 2.83
C GLY A 138 -7.61 8.10 2.15
N ASN A 139 -7.33 8.72 1.00
CA ASN A 139 -6.13 8.49 0.18
C ASN A 139 -4.80 9.02 0.77
N ARG A 140 -4.71 9.19 2.10
CA ARG A 140 -3.55 9.69 2.83
C ARG A 140 -3.20 8.76 3.99
N VAL A 141 -1.91 8.45 4.12
CA VAL A 141 -1.37 7.59 5.18
C VAL A 141 -0.27 8.34 5.93
N ASP A 142 -0.44 8.53 7.23
CA ASP A 142 0.53 9.13 8.13
C ASP A 142 1.22 8.01 8.95
N TYR A 143 2.55 7.93 8.91
CA TYR A 143 3.38 6.88 9.55
C TYR A 143 4.21 7.44 10.70
N LEU A 144 4.20 6.77 11.86
CA LEU A 144 5.03 7.15 13.01
C LEU A 144 6.43 6.52 12.91
N THR A 145 7.46 7.36 12.80
CA THR A 145 8.86 6.89 12.79
C THR A 145 9.38 6.61 14.20
N ARG A 146 10.39 5.74 14.33
CA ARG A 146 11.12 5.38 15.56
C ARG A 146 11.68 6.58 16.36
N GLN A 147 11.73 7.76 15.75
CA GLN A 147 12.20 9.02 16.33
C GLN A 147 11.06 9.90 16.89
N GLY A 148 9.79 9.51 16.74
CA GLY A 148 8.61 10.27 17.19
C GLY A 148 8.03 11.25 16.16
N ASP A 149 8.71 11.48 15.04
CA ASP A 149 8.19 12.26 13.91
C ASP A 149 7.24 11.43 13.06
N TRP A 150 6.19 12.06 12.52
CA TRP A 150 5.26 11.47 11.55
C TRP A 150 5.67 11.81 10.11
N LEU A 151 5.61 10.83 9.20
CA LEU A 151 5.77 11.00 7.75
C LEU A 151 4.42 10.88 7.05
N ARG A 152 4.08 11.86 6.21
CA ARG A 152 2.81 11.95 5.48
C ARG A 152 2.95 11.50 4.04
N TYR A 153 2.32 10.38 3.71
CA TYR A 153 2.18 9.86 2.34
C TYR A 153 0.84 10.29 1.75
N SER A 154 0.87 10.68 0.48
CA SER A 154 -0.29 11.23 -0.25
C SER A 154 -0.27 10.72 -1.68
N SER A 155 -1.39 10.20 -2.19
CA SER A 155 -1.52 9.84 -3.61
C SER A 155 -1.63 11.07 -4.54
N ARG A 156 -1.26 12.26 -4.05
CA ARG A 156 -1.20 13.54 -4.79
C ARG A 156 0.23 14.14 -4.79
N ALA A 157 1.23 13.37 -4.39
CA ALA A 157 2.63 13.69 -4.61
C ALA A 157 2.96 13.71 -6.11
N SER A 158 4.16 14.14 -6.49
CA SER A 158 4.61 14.06 -7.89
C SER A 158 4.60 12.62 -8.42
N MET A 159 4.30 12.48 -9.71
CA MET A 159 4.33 11.19 -10.40
C MET A 159 5.70 10.51 -10.28
N ASP A 160 6.77 11.29 -10.18
CA ASP A 160 8.13 10.80 -10.06
C ASP A 160 8.40 10.05 -8.74
N ILE A 161 7.61 10.28 -7.67
CA ILE A 161 7.82 9.68 -6.34
C ILE A 161 6.61 8.89 -5.80
N VAL A 162 5.43 9.03 -6.39
CA VAL A 162 4.20 8.38 -5.87
C VAL A 162 4.27 6.85 -5.90
N ASP A 163 4.97 6.27 -6.88
CA ASP A 163 5.20 4.82 -6.96
C ASP A 163 6.14 4.34 -5.84
N ASP A 164 7.15 5.13 -5.48
CA ASP A 164 8.03 4.86 -4.33
C ASP A 164 7.26 4.90 -2.99
N PHE A 165 6.07 5.51 -2.94
CA PHE A 165 5.18 5.54 -1.77
C PHE A 165 4.22 4.36 -1.67
N GLU A 166 4.11 3.47 -2.67
CA GLU A 166 3.07 2.43 -2.71
C GLU A 166 3.08 1.50 -1.48
N GLY A 167 4.27 1.23 -0.92
CA GLY A 167 4.44 0.43 0.30
C GLY A 167 3.72 1.00 1.54
N ALA A 168 3.48 2.32 1.59
CA ALA A 168 2.64 2.96 2.60
C ALA A 168 1.23 3.25 2.08
N LEU A 169 1.06 3.72 0.84
CA LEU A 169 -0.25 4.09 0.28
C LEU A 169 -1.23 2.90 0.17
N VAL A 170 -0.73 1.66 0.04
CA VAL A 170 -1.56 0.43 0.09
C VAL A 170 -2.33 0.25 1.42
N ARG A 171 -2.03 1.07 2.46
CA ARG A 171 -2.77 1.08 3.73
C ARG A 171 -4.02 1.97 3.69
N ALA A 172 -4.21 2.80 2.66
CA ALA A 172 -5.52 3.35 2.32
C ALA A 172 -6.28 2.32 1.48
N GLY A 173 -7.45 1.88 1.94
CA GLY A 173 -8.28 0.89 1.26
C GLY A 173 -9.52 1.50 0.60
N ASP A 174 -10.05 0.80 -0.41
CA ASP A 174 -11.30 1.11 -1.09
C ASP A 174 -12.52 0.50 -0.36
N SER A 175 -12.32 -0.66 0.29
CA SER A 175 -13.36 -1.52 0.88
C SER A 175 -13.48 -1.35 2.38
N ALA A 176 -12.38 -0.93 3.01
CA ALA A 176 -12.29 -0.56 4.40
C ALA A 176 -11.18 0.48 4.55
N PRO A 177 -11.29 1.46 5.48
CA PRO A 177 -10.30 2.53 5.58
C PRO A 177 -8.87 2.04 5.81
N TYR A 178 -8.67 0.85 6.41
CA TYR A 178 -7.36 0.19 6.42
C TYR A 178 -7.22 -0.85 5.29
N GLY A 179 -6.48 -0.46 4.26
CA GLY A 179 -6.16 -1.25 3.06
C GLY A 179 -5.08 -2.32 3.27
N GLY A 180 -4.86 -3.12 2.22
CA GLY A 180 -3.95 -4.27 2.27
C GLY A 180 -4.51 -5.43 3.11
N THR A 181 -5.82 -5.64 3.07
CA THR A 181 -6.55 -6.66 3.86
C THR A 181 -7.55 -7.43 2.99
N LEU A 182 -8.09 -8.54 3.51
CA LEU A 182 -9.10 -9.34 2.80
C LEU A 182 -10.43 -8.59 2.56
N ALA A 183 -10.66 -7.41 3.13
CA ALA A 183 -11.81 -6.57 2.79
C ALA A 183 -11.90 -6.28 1.28
N GLU A 184 -10.75 -6.02 0.63
CA GLU A 184 -10.65 -5.78 -0.81
C GLU A 184 -11.04 -6.99 -1.65
N VAL A 185 -10.64 -8.18 -1.19
CA VAL A 185 -10.97 -9.45 -1.83
C VAL A 185 -12.46 -9.78 -1.64
N VAL A 186 -13.03 -9.52 -0.46
CA VAL A 186 -14.46 -9.76 -0.20
C VAL A 186 -15.37 -8.84 -1.01
N ARG A 187 -15.02 -7.55 -1.20
CA ARG A 187 -15.80 -6.61 -2.04
C ARG A 187 -15.93 -7.10 -3.49
N THR A 188 -14.91 -7.80 -4.00
CA THR A 188 -14.74 -8.16 -5.42
C THR A 188 -14.94 -9.65 -5.72
N ALA A 189 -15.06 -10.50 -4.70
CA ALA A 189 -15.38 -11.92 -4.85
C ALA A 189 -16.86 -12.13 -5.21
N HIS A 190 -17.13 -13.17 -6.01
CA HIS A 190 -18.49 -13.57 -6.40
C HIS A 190 -18.82 -14.96 -5.85
N ALA A 191 -19.94 -15.10 -5.16
CA ALA A 191 -20.40 -16.41 -4.69
C ALA A 191 -21.13 -17.18 -5.80
N THR A 192 -20.67 -18.41 -6.04
CA THR A 192 -21.28 -19.35 -7.01
C THR A 192 -22.05 -20.50 -6.33
N LYS A 193 -21.83 -20.70 -5.03
CA LYS A 193 -22.50 -21.69 -4.17
C LYS A 193 -23.23 -20.99 -3.03
N GLN A 194 -24.37 -21.52 -2.61
CA GLN A 194 -25.12 -21.01 -1.46
C GLN A 194 -24.29 -21.17 -0.17
N PRO A 195 -24.27 -20.18 0.74
CA PRO A 195 -23.51 -20.28 1.97
C PRO A 195 -24.12 -21.29 2.94
N ALA A 196 -23.27 -21.97 3.69
CA ALA A 196 -23.67 -22.75 4.85
C ALA A 196 -24.36 -21.86 5.89
N LYS A 197 -25.44 -22.36 6.49
CA LYS A 197 -26.18 -21.66 7.56
C LYS A 197 -25.66 -22.11 8.92
N GLY A 198 -25.04 -21.20 9.66
CA GLY A 198 -24.59 -21.40 11.03
C GLY A 198 -25.65 -21.02 12.07
N ALA A 199 -25.27 -21.17 13.35
CA ALA A 199 -26.09 -20.73 14.47
C ALA A 199 -26.39 -19.22 14.43
N HIS A 200 -27.50 -18.81 15.06
CA HIS A 200 -27.93 -17.41 15.19
C HIS A 200 -28.08 -16.60 13.88
N GLY A 201 -28.08 -17.26 12.72
CA GLY A 201 -28.23 -16.63 11.41
C GLY A 201 -26.92 -16.34 10.66
N VAL A 202 -25.77 -16.73 11.23
CA VAL A 202 -24.44 -16.62 10.59
C VAL A 202 -24.43 -17.36 9.24
N ARG A 203 -23.72 -16.82 8.25
CA ARG A 203 -23.52 -17.45 6.93
C ARG A 203 -22.04 -17.62 6.61
N THR A 204 -21.66 -18.80 6.14
CA THR A 204 -20.28 -19.10 5.71
C THR A 204 -20.26 -19.43 4.23
N TYR A 205 -19.51 -18.65 3.46
CA TYR A 205 -19.21 -18.87 2.04
C TYR A 205 -17.84 -19.53 1.92
N GLU A 206 -17.73 -20.48 1.00
CA GLU A 206 -16.46 -21.09 0.59
C GLU A 206 -16.34 -20.92 -0.94
N LEU A 207 -15.22 -20.35 -1.36
CA LEU A 207 -15.04 -19.74 -2.68
C LEU A 207 -13.67 -20.11 -3.22
N SER A 208 -13.56 -20.30 -4.53
CA SER A 208 -12.27 -20.43 -5.22
C SER A 208 -12.09 -19.18 -6.08
N VAL A 209 -11.11 -18.34 -5.73
CA VAL A 209 -10.90 -17.02 -6.36
C VAL A 209 -9.59 -16.99 -7.17
N PRO A 210 -9.54 -16.26 -8.31
CA PRO A 210 -8.30 -16.11 -9.06
C PRO A 210 -7.20 -15.38 -8.25
N PRO A 211 -5.90 -15.72 -8.46
CA PRO A 211 -4.77 -15.02 -7.87
C PRO A 211 -4.82 -13.49 -8.01
N ARG A 212 -5.23 -12.97 -9.17
CA ARG A 212 -5.45 -11.54 -9.42
C ARG A 212 -6.49 -10.90 -8.48
N THR A 213 -7.55 -11.62 -8.12
CA THR A 213 -8.62 -11.14 -7.21
C THR A 213 -8.17 -11.21 -5.75
N ALA A 214 -7.36 -12.21 -5.40
CA ALA A 214 -6.87 -12.41 -4.03
C ALA A 214 -5.62 -11.56 -3.69
N ALA A 215 -4.85 -11.12 -4.69
CA ALA A 215 -3.60 -10.38 -4.52
C ALA A 215 -3.68 -9.15 -3.57
N PRO A 216 -4.73 -8.30 -3.57
CA PRO A 216 -4.75 -7.06 -2.77
C PRO A 216 -4.54 -7.20 -1.26
N ALA A 217 -4.74 -8.39 -0.68
CA ALA A 217 -4.50 -8.67 0.74
C ALA A 217 -3.05 -9.09 1.07
N LEU A 218 -2.16 -9.19 0.07
CA LEU A 218 -0.72 -9.44 0.26
C LEU A 218 0.10 -8.14 0.06
N PRO A 219 1.29 -8.04 0.68
CA PRO A 219 2.27 -7.00 0.36
C PRO A 219 2.56 -6.87 -1.14
N ARG A 220 2.79 -5.63 -1.59
CA ARG A 220 2.87 -5.27 -3.03
C ARG A 220 3.92 -6.07 -3.82
N ALA A 221 5.07 -6.37 -3.22
CA ALA A 221 6.12 -7.19 -3.82
C ALA A 221 5.63 -8.60 -4.24
N PHE A 222 4.62 -9.14 -3.55
CA PHE A 222 3.99 -10.42 -3.88
C PHE A 222 2.80 -10.25 -4.85
N GLN A 223 2.09 -9.12 -4.80
CA GLN A 223 1.01 -8.81 -5.76
C GLN A 223 1.51 -8.87 -7.21
N HIS A 224 2.62 -8.21 -7.53
CA HIS A 224 3.18 -8.24 -8.88
C HIS A 224 3.51 -9.67 -9.34
N ALA A 225 4.09 -10.50 -8.47
CA ALA A 225 4.35 -11.90 -8.80
C ALA A 225 3.06 -12.68 -9.13
N LEU A 226 1.97 -12.47 -8.37
CA LEU A 226 0.66 -13.09 -8.65
C LEU A 226 -0.08 -12.48 -9.85
N LEU A 227 0.36 -11.32 -10.37
CA LEU A 227 -0.22 -10.64 -11.53
C LEU A 227 0.48 -10.98 -12.85
N TYR A 228 1.77 -11.35 -12.80
CA TYR A 228 2.62 -11.61 -13.97
C TYR A 228 3.05 -13.07 -14.15
N PHE A 229 3.11 -13.90 -13.10
CA PHE A 229 3.50 -15.32 -13.24
C PHE A 229 2.28 -16.23 -13.41
N GLU A 230 2.05 -16.64 -14.65
CA GLU A 230 1.07 -17.67 -15.02
C GLU A 230 1.36 -19.01 -14.32
N GLY A 231 0.28 -19.79 -14.10
CA GLY A 231 0.34 -21.12 -13.48
C GLY A 231 0.06 -21.16 -11.97
N SER A 232 -0.42 -20.06 -11.37
CA SER A 232 -0.95 -20.07 -10.00
C SER A 232 -2.40 -20.58 -9.97
N GLU A 233 -2.68 -21.57 -9.12
CA GLU A 233 -4.02 -22.16 -8.97
C GLU A 233 -4.99 -21.21 -8.25
N GLN A 234 -6.28 -21.56 -8.22
CA GLN A 234 -7.29 -20.78 -7.51
C GLN A 234 -7.08 -20.85 -5.98
N ILE A 235 -7.27 -19.72 -5.32
CA ILE A 235 -7.10 -19.54 -3.89
C ILE A 235 -8.43 -19.82 -3.18
N THR A 236 -8.42 -20.67 -2.16
CA THR A 236 -9.60 -20.90 -1.34
C THR A 236 -9.82 -19.72 -0.41
N LEU A 237 -10.97 -19.06 -0.52
CA LEU A 237 -11.42 -17.94 0.29
C LEU A 237 -12.68 -18.34 1.07
N THR A 238 -12.60 -18.27 2.40
CA THR A 238 -13.71 -18.48 3.32
C THR A 238 -14.18 -17.14 3.86
N VAL A 239 -15.48 -16.86 3.79
CA VAL A 239 -16.08 -15.60 4.28
C VAL A 239 -17.22 -15.90 5.24
N VAL A 240 -17.20 -15.31 6.44
CA VAL A 240 -18.20 -15.46 7.48
C VAL A 240 -18.92 -14.13 7.70
N LEU A 241 -20.24 -14.13 7.50
CA LEU A 241 -21.11 -12.98 7.70
C LEU A 241 -22.05 -13.20 8.90
N ASP A 242 -22.40 -12.13 9.61
CA ASP A 242 -23.42 -12.17 10.66
C ASP A 242 -24.85 -12.24 10.10
N LYS A 243 -25.85 -12.28 10.98
CA LYS A 243 -27.27 -12.35 10.60
C LYS A 243 -27.80 -11.09 9.90
N GLN A 244 -27.07 -9.97 9.95
CA GLN A 244 -27.34 -8.75 9.18
C GLN A 244 -26.55 -8.71 7.85
N GLY A 245 -25.69 -9.71 7.59
CA GLY A 245 -24.83 -9.77 6.41
C GLY A 245 -23.55 -8.96 6.52
N ARG A 246 -23.15 -8.52 7.72
CA ARG A 246 -21.89 -7.82 7.96
C ARG A 246 -20.74 -8.81 8.07
N LEU A 247 -19.56 -8.44 7.56
CA LEU A 247 -18.37 -9.26 7.57
C LEU A 247 -17.83 -9.42 8.99
N LEU A 248 -17.82 -10.66 9.50
CA LEU A 248 -17.18 -11.00 10.78
C LEU A 248 -15.75 -11.50 10.59
N ARG A 249 -15.52 -12.33 9.56
CA ARG A 249 -14.23 -12.96 9.29
C ARG A 249 -14.09 -13.25 7.80
N ALA A 250 -12.90 -13.03 7.25
CA ALA A 250 -12.44 -13.63 6.01
C ALA A 250 -11.13 -14.40 6.28
N GLY A 251 -10.89 -15.45 5.53
CA GLY A 251 -9.62 -16.19 5.54
C GLY A 251 -9.33 -16.76 4.17
N ALA A 252 -8.07 -16.73 3.73
CA ALA A 252 -7.66 -17.18 2.40
C ALA A 252 -6.37 -17.99 2.45
N ASP A 253 -6.33 -19.09 1.68
CA ASP A 253 -5.18 -20.00 1.59
C ASP A 253 -4.44 -19.80 0.25
N TYR A 254 -3.32 -19.09 0.32
CA TYR A 254 -2.44 -18.78 -0.79
C TYR A 254 -1.34 -19.84 -0.97
N THR A 255 -1.39 -20.96 -0.26
CA THR A 255 -0.41 -22.06 -0.42
C THR A 255 -0.26 -22.51 -1.89
N PRO A 256 -1.33 -22.63 -2.71
CA PRO A 256 -1.18 -22.94 -4.14
C PRO A 256 -0.47 -21.84 -4.97
N ALA A 257 -0.49 -20.59 -4.49
CA ALA A 257 0.16 -19.46 -5.15
C ALA A 257 1.68 -19.38 -4.85
N LEU A 258 2.20 -20.15 -3.89
CA LEU A 258 3.63 -20.19 -3.57
C LEU A 258 4.50 -20.65 -4.75
N ALA A 259 4.00 -21.50 -5.64
CA ALA A 259 4.74 -21.93 -6.83
C ALA A 259 5.09 -20.74 -7.75
N ALA A 260 4.14 -19.81 -7.96
CA ALA A 260 4.36 -18.60 -8.73
C ALA A 260 5.29 -17.61 -8.01
N LEU A 261 5.18 -17.49 -6.68
CA LEU A 261 6.05 -16.65 -5.86
C LEU A 261 7.50 -17.16 -5.89
N HIS A 262 7.72 -18.46 -5.69
CA HIS A 262 9.03 -19.11 -5.81
C HIS A 262 9.64 -18.95 -7.21
N LYS A 263 8.84 -19.07 -8.28
CA LYS A 263 9.27 -18.83 -9.67
C LYS A 263 9.70 -17.37 -9.89
N GLY A 264 9.02 -16.42 -9.26
CA GLY A 264 9.42 -15.01 -9.16
C GLY A 264 10.57 -14.74 -8.19
N GLY A 265 11.23 -15.77 -7.66
CA GLY A 265 12.34 -15.67 -6.72
C GLY A 265 11.95 -15.31 -5.28
N ARG A 266 10.66 -15.13 -4.98
CA ARG A 266 10.14 -14.67 -3.69
C ARG A 266 9.82 -15.81 -2.73
N LEU A 267 9.96 -15.54 -1.42
CA LEU A 267 9.54 -16.39 -0.30
C LEU A 267 10.11 -17.82 -0.34
N LYS A 268 11.29 -18.01 -0.94
CA LYS A 268 11.93 -19.34 -1.12
C LYS A 268 12.00 -20.11 0.21
N GLY A 269 11.44 -21.31 0.20
CA GLY A 269 11.41 -22.20 1.37
C GLY A 269 10.21 -22.01 2.30
N VAL A 270 9.30 -21.08 1.99
CA VAL A 270 7.97 -21.01 2.63
C VAL A 270 7.08 -22.11 2.06
N THR A 271 6.43 -22.87 2.92
CA THR A 271 5.60 -24.04 2.54
C THR A 271 4.11 -23.84 2.76
N SER A 272 3.69 -22.74 3.38
CA SER A 272 2.29 -22.33 3.49
C SER A 272 2.17 -20.81 3.57
N LEU A 273 1.14 -20.26 2.93
CA LEU A 273 0.85 -18.83 2.96
C LEU A 273 -0.65 -18.64 3.19
N LYS A 274 -1.03 -18.00 4.30
CA LYS A 274 -2.44 -17.82 4.66
C LYS A 274 -2.69 -16.40 5.14
N ALA A 275 -3.84 -15.83 4.77
CA ALA A 275 -4.31 -14.56 5.32
C ALA A 275 -5.60 -14.76 6.12
N GLU A 276 -5.79 -13.92 7.14
CA GLU A 276 -6.99 -13.83 7.97
C GLU A 276 -7.33 -12.35 8.19
N TYR A 277 -8.62 -12.04 8.25
CA TYR A 277 -9.15 -10.73 8.60
C TYR A 277 -10.37 -10.92 9.49
N VAL A 278 -10.37 -10.34 10.68
CA VAL A 278 -11.46 -10.44 11.66
C VAL A 278 -11.95 -9.04 12.01
N LEU A 279 -13.26 -8.87 12.07
CA LEU A 279 -13.93 -7.63 12.50
C LEU A 279 -14.75 -7.86 13.76
N THR A 280 -14.74 -6.86 14.64
CA THR A 280 -15.48 -6.83 15.90
C THR A 280 -16.00 -5.41 16.18
N GLY A 281 -16.97 -5.29 17.10
CA GLY A 281 -17.45 -3.97 17.56
C GLY A 281 -18.15 -3.12 16.49
N HIS A 282 -18.86 -3.75 15.54
CA HIS A 282 -19.58 -3.04 14.48
C HIS A 282 -20.53 -1.98 15.02
N GLY A 283 -20.22 -0.70 14.77
CA GLY A 283 -20.98 0.48 15.23
C GLY A 283 -20.81 0.82 16.71
N THR A 284 -19.91 0.15 17.42
CA THR A 284 -19.64 0.37 18.86
C THR A 284 -18.16 0.59 19.18
N THR A 285 -17.24 0.26 18.25
CA THR A 285 -15.82 0.60 18.40
C THR A 285 -15.62 2.11 18.35
N LYS A 286 -15.01 2.67 19.40
CA LYS A 286 -14.51 4.04 19.41
C LYS A 286 -13.18 4.11 18.65
N VAL A 287 -13.14 4.89 17.56
CA VAL A 287 -11.90 5.22 16.86
C VAL A 287 -11.23 6.42 17.56
N PRO A 288 -9.91 6.39 17.85
CA PRO A 288 -9.19 7.54 18.37
C PRO A 288 -9.15 8.70 17.36
N ALA A 289 -9.10 9.94 17.86
CA ALA A 289 -8.76 11.08 17.01
C ALA A 289 -7.31 10.96 16.51
N PRO A 290 -6.97 11.45 15.30
CA PRO A 290 -5.61 11.38 14.76
C PRO A 290 -4.57 12.03 15.69
N ALA A 291 -3.46 11.33 15.93
CA ALA A 291 -2.29 11.84 16.62
C ALA A 291 -1.25 12.46 15.66
N ALA A 292 -1.33 12.18 14.36
CA ALA A 292 -0.46 12.75 13.34
C ALA A 292 -0.60 14.29 13.27
N GLY A 293 0.40 15.01 13.80
CA GLY A 293 0.41 16.47 13.89
C GLY A 293 -0.25 17.04 15.17
N ALA A 294 -0.70 16.19 16.08
CA ALA A 294 -1.01 16.60 17.45
C ALA A 294 0.27 16.86 18.26
N ALA A 295 0.14 17.30 19.52
CA ALA A 295 1.25 17.74 20.38
C ALA A 295 2.32 16.66 20.73
N GLY A 296 2.23 15.45 20.19
CA GLY A 296 3.13 14.33 20.48
C GLY A 296 4.26 14.09 19.48
N GLY A 297 4.28 14.73 18.30
CA GLY A 297 5.32 14.48 17.29
C GLY A 297 5.24 15.37 16.06
N LYS A 298 6.39 15.73 15.46
CA LYS A 298 6.39 16.62 14.28
C LYS A 298 5.95 15.85 13.04
N LEU A 299 4.83 16.28 12.48
CA LEU A 299 4.37 15.88 11.16
C LEU A 299 5.24 16.50 10.07
N ARG A 300 5.67 15.68 9.11
CA ARG A 300 6.43 16.08 7.92
C ARG A 300 5.77 15.49 6.68
N ASP A 301 5.76 16.26 5.60
CA ASP A 301 5.46 15.74 4.27
C ASP A 301 6.56 14.75 3.83
N ALA A 302 6.20 13.58 3.31
CA ALA A 302 7.18 12.55 2.95
C ALA A 302 7.95 12.87 1.66
N GLU A 303 7.34 13.58 0.70
CA GLU A 303 7.99 13.98 -0.55
C GLU A 303 9.08 15.03 -0.29
N GLN A 304 8.90 15.86 0.74
CA GLN A 304 9.91 16.83 1.18
C GLN A 304 10.91 16.29 2.21
N ALA A 305 10.58 15.21 2.95
CA ALA A 305 11.39 14.71 4.06
C ALA A 305 12.24 13.47 3.73
N LEU A 306 12.01 12.84 2.58
CA LEU A 306 12.75 11.68 2.10
C LEU A 306 13.65 12.05 0.91
N THR A 307 14.53 11.13 0.53
CA THR A 307 15.48 11.28 -0.58
C THR A 307 15.74 9.90 -1.15
N ARG A 308 15.91 9.76 -2.48
CA ARG A 308 16.24 8.44 -3.04
C ARG A 308 17.63 8.01 -2.61
N LEU A 309 17.82 6.72 -2.35
CA LEU A 309 19.13 6.25 -1.87
C LEU A 309 20.25 6.49 -2.91
N THR A 310 19.90 6.53 -4.20
CA THR A 310 20.76 6.94 -5.34
C THR A 310 21.11 8.43 -5.38
N GLU A 311 20.37 9.29 -4.66
CA GLU A 311 20.60 10.73 -4.56
C GLU A 311 21.32 11.11 -3.25
N VAL A 312 21.36 10.19 -2.26
CA VAL A 312 22.06 10.40 -0.99
C VAL A 312 23.57 10.52 -1.23
N LYS A 313 24.14 11.65 -0.83
CA LYS A 313 25.57 11.96 -1.04
C LYS A 313 26.50 10.96 -0.33
N PRO A 314 27.60 10.52 -0.98
CA PRO A 314 28.63 9.70 -0.33
C PRO A 314 29.09 10.27 1.02
N GLY A 315 29.19 9.39 2.01
CA GLY A 315 29.53 9.72 3.39
C GLY A 315 28.31 10.05 4.27
N ALA A 316 27.14 10.36 3.70
CA ALA A 316 25.91 10.61 4.46
C ALA A 316 25.19 9.32 4.90
N CYS A 317 24.30 9.45 5.88
CA CYS A 317 23.57 8.33 6.48
C CYS A 317 22.06 8.47 6.33
N GLY A 318 21.38 7.33 6.20
CA GLY A 318 19.94 7.24 5.97
C GLY A 318 19.22 6.45 7.07
N SER A 319 18.00 6.89 7.38
CA SER A 319 17.00 6.17 8.17
C SER A 319 16.06 5.46 7.19
N ALA A 320 16.15 4.15 7.12
CA ALA A 320 15.27 3.26 6.36
C ALA A 320 13.91 3.06 7.05
N ASN A 321 13.77 3.53 8.30
CA ASN A 321 12.49 3.58 8.99
C ASN A 321 11.58 4.68 8.41
N THR A 322 10.88 4.32 7.33
CA THR A 322 9.96 5.17 6.58
C THR A 322 8.52 4.63 6.53
N GLY A 323 8.31 3.34 6.80
CA GLY A 323 7.00 2.68 6.64
C GLY A 323 6.74 2.11 5.25
N LEU A 324 7.73 2.18 4.36
CA LEU A 324 7.65 1.65 2.99
C LEU A 324 7.94 0.15 2.92
N GLY A 325 7.43 -0.64 3.88
CA GLY A 325 7.55 -2.10 3.89
C GLY A 325 8.97 -2.67 3.91
N GLY A 326 9.96 -1.89 4.37
CA GLY A 326 11.38 -2.28 4.35
C GLY A 326 12.14 -1.93 3.06
N SER A 327 11.49 -1.27 2.09
CA SER A 327 12.14 -0.70 0.90
C SER A 327 13.26 0.27 1.27
N LEU A 328 14.29 0.34 0.43
CA LEU A 328 15.34 1.36 0.46
C LEU A 328 15.23 2.38 -0.67
N SER A 329 14.15 2.36 -1.47
CA SER A 329 13.93 3.35 -2.53
C SER A 329 14.07 4.78 -2.01
N LEU A 330 13.41 5.05 -0.89
CA LEU A 330 13.46 6.33 -0.18
C LEU A 330 13.94 6.15 1.27
N VAL A 331 14.89 6.99 1.66
CA VAL A 331 15.40 7.09 3.04
C VAL A 331 15.31 8.52 3.54
N ARG A 332 15.11 8.71 4.84
CA ARG A 332 15.27 10.03 5.47
C ARG A 332 16.74 10.25 5.79
N VAL A 333 17.37 11.28 5.24
CA VAL A 333 18.77 11.63 5.56
C VAL A 333 18.87 12.06 7.04
N VAL A 334 19.83 11.49 7.77
CA VAL A 334 20.00 11.70 9.22
C VAL A 334 21.49 11.80 9.61
N PRO A 335 21.81 12.43 10.76
CA PRO A 335 23.18 12.40 11.32
C PRO A 335 23.69 10.96 11.51
N CYS A 336 24.98 10.75 11.20
CA CYS A 336 25.62 9.42 11.18
C CYS A 336 25.87 8.80 12.57
N GLY A 337 24.81 8.50 13.32
CA GLY A 337 24.85 7.92 14.66
C GLY A 337 23.62 7.08 15.01
N LYS A 338 23.11 7.22 16.23
CA LYS A 338 21.92 6.51 16.72
C LYS A 338 20.70 6.86 15.86
N GLY A 339 20.09 5.85 15.22
CA GLY A 339 18.92 6.02 14.36
C GLY A 339 19.22 6.20 12.87
N ALA A 340 20.47 6.05 12.44
CA ALA A 340 20.82 5.75 11.06
C ALA A 340 20.84 4.23 10.85
N ASP A 341 20.10 3.74 9.84
CA ASP A 341 20.06 2.32 9.47
C ASP A 341 21.14 2.01 8.40
N VAL A 342 21.41 2.94 7.47
CA VAL A 342 22.37 2.79 6.36
C VAL A 342 23.36 3.95 6.24
N ARG A 343 24.49 3.73 5.56
CA ARG A 343 25.44 4.77 5.11
C ARG A 343 25.85 4.55 3.66
N VAL A 344 25.66 5.55 2.81
CA VAL A 344 26.19 5.54 1.44
C VAL A 344 27.67 5.88 1.48
N PHE A 345 28.50 5.14 0.76
CA PHE A 345 29.93 5.42 0.57
C PHE A 345 30.30 5.73 -0.89
N GLY A 346 29.42 5.42 -1.85
CA GLY A 346 29.60 5.75 -3.25
C GLY A 346 28.27 5.79 -4.00
N GLN A 347 28.29 6.44 -5.16
CA GLN A 347 27.29 6.31 -6.21
C GLN A 347 28.02 5.83 -7.46
N VAL A 348 27.39 4.96 -8.25
CA VAL A 348 27.91 4.48 -9.54
C VAL A 348 26.80 4.48 -10.59
N GLU A 349 27.13 5.03 -11.75
CA GLU A 349 26.31 4.88 -12.96
C GLU A 349 26.78 3.64 -13.72
N VAL A 350 25.87 3.02 -14.46
CA VAL A 350 26.13 1.98 -15.45
C VAL A 350 25.62 2.49 -16.79
N LYS A 351 26.46 2.39 -17.81
CA LYS A 351 26.12 2.56 -19.22
C LYS A 351 26.91 1.53 -20.01
N GLU A 352 26.22 0.62 -20.68
CA GLU A 352 26.77 -0.53 -21.39
C GLU A 352 25.89 -0.82 -22.61
N THR A 353 26.46 -1.25 -23.73
CA THR A 353 25.74 -1.74 -24.91
C THR A 353 26.09 -3.20 -25.12
N ILE A 354 25.11 -4.09 -25.30
CA ILE A 354 25.31 -5.54 -25.42
C ILE A 354 24.46 -6.19 -26.51
N GLN A 355 24.78 -7.43 -26.89
CA GLN A 355 24.08 -8.24 -27.90
C GLN A 355 23.51 -9.55 -27.32
N ASP A 356 23.34 -9.60 -26.00
CA ASP A 356 22.89 -10.75 -25.20
C ASP A 356 21.81 -10.28 -24.21
N ASN A 357 21.28 -11.16 -23.35
CA ASN A 357 20.24 -10.80 -22.39
C ASN A 357 20.70 -9.68 -21.42
N PRO A 358 19.98 -8.53 -21.33
CA PRO A 358 20.29 -7.46 -20.36
C PRO A 358 20.06 -7.83 -18.88
N ASP A 359 19.31 -8.89 -18.58
CA ASP A 359 18.94 -9.28 -17.21
C ASP A 359 20.16 -9.38 -16.28
N GLY A 360 20.16 -8.59 -15.19
CA GLY A 360 21.21 -8.58 -14.18
C GLY A 360 22.58 -8.08 -14.64
N VAL A 361 22.74 -7.66 -15.90
CA VAL A 361 24.01 -7.12 -16.43
C VAL A 361 24.39 -5.83 -15.69
N ALA A 362 23.43 -4.93 -15.50
CA ALA A 362 23.65 -3.69 -14.77
C ALA A 362 23.96 -3.92 -13.28
N ASP A 363 23.21 -4.80 -12.61
CA ASP A 363 23.41 -5.08 -11.18
C ASP A 363 24.81 -5.66 -10.89
N ARG A 364 25.28 -6.56 -11.76
CA ARG A 364 26.65 -7.10 -11.73
C ARG A 364 27.69 -6.00 -11.92
N LYS A 365 27.57 -5.18 -12.98
CA LYS A 365 28.48 -4.06 -13.25
C LYS A 365 28.47 -3.02 -12.13
N ALA A 366 27.31 -2.74 -11.52
CA ALA A 366 27.18 -1.89 -10.35
C ALA A 366 27.85 -2.51 -9.12
N GLY A 367 27.69 -3.81 -8.89
CA GLY A 367 28.38 -4.57 -7.83
C GLY A 367 29.90 -4.49 -7.94
N ASP A 368 30.45 -4.68 -9.14
CA ASP A 368 31.89 -4.56 -9.42
C ASP A 368 32.39 -3.13 -9.19
N ARG A 369 31.70 -2.13 -9.77
CA ARG A 369 32.02 -0.70 -9.61
C ARG A 369 31.92 -0.27 -8.13
N CYS A 370 30.94 -0.77 -7.39
CA CYS A 370 30.77 -0.52 -5.96
C CYS A 370 31.81 -1.23 -5.08
N ARG A 371 32.37 -2.37 -5.51
CA ARG A 371 33.49 -3.01 -4.79
C ARG A 371 34.72 -2.11 -4.78
N THR A 372 35.12 -1.60 -5.94
CA THR A 372 36.20 -0.62 -6.06
C THR A 372 35.94 0.64 -5.21
N LYS A 373 34.69 1.09 -5.09
CA LYS A 373 34.31 2.19 -4.19
C LYS A 373 34.35 1.81 -2.71
N PHE A 374 34.13 0.55 -2.34
CA PHE A 374 34.20 0.06 -0.96
C PHE A 374 35.64 -0.06 -0.50
N ASP A 375 36.49 -0.67 -1.32
CA ASP A 375 37.92 -0.89 -1.04
C ASP A 375 38.71 0.43 -0.96
N THR A 376 38.18 1.50 -1.56
CA THR A 376 38.74 2.87 -1.50
C THR A 376 37.97 3.83 -0.58
N ALA A 377 36.91 3.37 0.09
CA ALA A 377 36.13 4.23 0.99
C ALA A 377 36.94 4.58 2.26
N PRO A 378 36.78 5.79 2.83
CA PRO A 378 37.32 6.10 4.15
C PRO A 378 36.86 5.07 5.18
N ALA A 379 37.79 4.46 5.92
CA ALA A 379 37.49 3.37 6.86
C ALA A 379 36.40 3.73 7.90
N ALA A 380 36.34 5.01 8.32
CA ALA A 380 35.28 5.53 9.19
C ALA A 380 33.85 5.45 8.60
N TRP A 381 33.71 5.22 7.30
CA TRP A 381 32.44 5.03 6.60
C TRP A 381 32.02 3.55 6.61
N VAL A 382 32.95 2.64 6.31
CA VAL A 382 32.67 1.20 6.11
C VAL A 382 32.90 0.31 7.35
N ASN A 383 33.78 0.67 8.29
CA ASN A 383 34.09 -0.17 9.46
C ASN A 383 32.91 -0.41 10.42
N ARG A 384 31.82 0.36 10.28
CA ARG A 384 30.57 0.17 11.04
C ARG A 384 29.55 -0.73 10.33
N ALA A 385 29.88 -1.29 9.17
CA ALA A 385 29.03 -2.23 8.44
C ALA A 385 28.59 -3.42 9.31
N ARG A 386 27.35 -3.88 9.12
CA ARG A 386 26.76 -5.05 9.79
C ARG A 386 26.02 -5.92 8.76
N PRO A 387 26.60 -7.05 8.29
CA PRO A 387 27.86 -7.66 8.70
C PRO A 387 29.12 -6.80 8.47
N ALA A 388 30.20 -7.11 9.19
CA ALA A 388 31.48 -6.42 8.98
C ALA A 388 32.11 -6.88 7.66
N GLY A 389 32.69 -5.94 6.89
CA GLY A 389 33.31 -6.24 5.60
C GLY A 389 32.33 -6.42 4.42
N THR A 390 31.01 -6.33 4.63
CA THR A 390 30.00 -6.43 3.56
C THR A 390 29.47 -5.07 3.14
N PHE A 391 29.21 -4.92 1.84
CA PHE A 391 28.46 -3.81 1.27
C PHE A 391 27.29 -4.33 0.43
N TYR A 392 26.39 -3.42 0.08
CA TYR A 392 25.21 -3.67 -0.71
C TYR A 392 25.06 -2.60 -1.81
N THR A 393 24.34 -2.95 -2.87
CA THR A 393 23.92 -2.03 -3.93
C THR A 393 22.42 -1.79 -3.85
N TRP A 394 21.98 -0.59 -4.22
CA TRP A 394 20.56 -0.28 -4.43
C TRP A 394 20.43 0.71 -5.58
N GLY A 395 19.55 0.41 -6.53
CA GLY A 395 19.36 1.21 -7.73
C GLY A 395 18.49 0.47 -8.72
N GLY A 396 18.55 0.90 -9.97
CA GLY A 396 17.90 0.21 -11.08
C GLY A 396 18.51 0.65 -12.41
N ALA A 397 18.21 -0.13 -13.44
CA ALA A 397 18.58 0.17 -14.81
C ALA A 397 17.37 0.00 -15.73
N SER A 398 17.32 0.83 -16.77
CA SER A 398 16.46 0.69 -17.93
C SER A 398 17.26 0.10 -19.10
N SER A 399 16.69 -0.86 -19.81
CA SER A 399 17.20 -1.35 -21.09
C SER A 399 16.37 -0.80 -22.24
N SER A 400 17.03 -0.37 -23.32
CA SER A 400 16.39 0.05 -24.57
C SER A 400 17.06 -0.63 -25.76
N SER A 401 16.27 -1.32 -26.59
CA SER A 401 16.74 -1.90 -27.85
C SER A 401 16.53 -0.93 -29.02
N SER A 402 17.47 -0.91 -29.95
CA SER A 402 17.27 -0.22 -31.23
C SER A 402 16.34 -1.05 -32.15
N TYR A 403 15.53 -0.38 -32.98
CA TYR A 403 14.67 -1.08 -33.95
C TYR A 403 15.46 -1.79 -35.08
N THR A 404 16.76 -1.51 -35.20
CA THR A 404 17.58 -1.82 -36.39
C THR A 404 18.77 -2.75 -36.11
N GLY A 405 18.91 -3.30 -34.90
CA GLY A 405 20.02 -4.19 -34.56
C GLY A 405 19.76 -5.03 -33.31
N PRO A 406 20.64 -6.03 -33.01
CA PRO A 406 20.58 -6.83 -31.80
C PRO A 406 21.06 -6.06 -30.55
N ASP A 407 21.58 -4.85 -30.73
CA ASP A 407 22.16 -4.03 -29.67
C ASP A 407 21.10 -3.52 -28.69
N VAL A 408 21.30 -3.84 -27.42
CA VAL A 408 20.54 -3.34 -26.28
C VAL A 408 21.44 -2.41 -25.46
N ASP A 409 21.06 -1.14 -25.39
CA ASP A 409 21.65 -0.18 -24.46
C ASP A 409 21.05 -0.36 -23.07
N ILE A 410 21.91 -0.31 -22.04
CA ILE A 410 21.53 -0.46 -20.64
C ILE A 410 22.10 0.72 -19.86
N GLU A 411 21.20 1.54 -19.28
CA GLU A 411 21.56 2.69 -18.45
C GLU A 411 20.93 2.58 -17.06
N GLY A 412 21.69 2.89 -16.01
CA GLY A 412 21.20 2.79 -14.63
C GLY A 412 22.05 3.51 -13.60
N ALA A 413 21.48 3.77 -12.43
CA ALA A 413 22.12 4.50 -11.33
C ALA A 413 21.96 3.74 -10.01
N TYR A 414 23.07 3.60 -9.27
CA TYR A 414 23.17 2.73 -8.10
C TYR A 414 23.95 3.36 -6.94
N ALA A 415 23.36 3.28 -5.75
CA ALA A 415 24.01 3.59 -4.48
C ALA A 415 24.81 2.40 -3.97
N CYS A 416 26.06 2.67 -3.59
CA CYS A 416 26.92 1.74 -2.85
C CYS A 416 26.80 2.08 -1.36
N TYR A 417 26.25 1.18 -0.53
CA TYR A 417 25.98 1.45 0.88
C TYR A 417 26.35 0.29 1.81
N VAL A 418 26.50 0.60 3.10
CA VAL A 418 26.63 -0.35 4.20
C VAL A 418 25.47 -0.18 5.17
N GLU A 419 25.00 -1.28 5.77
CA GLU A 419 24.07 -1.22 6.90
C GLU A 419 24.83 -0.93 8.19
N LEU A 420 24.42 0.09 8.94
CA LEU A 420 25.09 0.52 10.19
C LEU A 420 24.53 -0.21 11.42
N SER A 421 23.23 -0.45 11.41
CA SER A 421 22.58 -1.50 12.19
C SER A 421 22.12 -2.55 11.19
N GLY A 422 22.51 -3.82 11.39
CA GLY A 422 21.78 -4.90 10.75
C GLY A 422 20.32 -4.76 11.16
N ARG A 423 19.40 -4.73 10.19
CA ARG A 423 17.99 -4.35 10.41
C ARG A 423 17.41 -5.17 11.56
N ARG A 424 16.83 -4.46 12.54
CA ARG A 424 16.29 -5.04 13.77
C ARG A 424 14.95 -5.67 13.53
#